data_AF-A0A2A4TKE5-F1
#
_entry.id   AF-A0A2A4TKE5-F1
#
_cell.length_a   1.000
_cell.length_b   1.000
_cell.length_c   1.000
_cell.angle_alpha   90.00
_cell.angle_beta   90.00
_cell.angle_gamma   90.00
#
_symmetry.space_group_name_H-M   'P 1'
#
loop_
_entity.id
_entity.type
_entity.pdbx_description
1 polymer ?
#
loop_
_entity_poly.entity_id
_entity_poly.type
_entity_poly.pdbx_seq_one_letter_code
_entity_poly.pdbx_strand_id
1 'polypeptide(L)'
;MIVGVPKEIKIHEYRVGLTPASASEFVRSGHKVIVETGAGAGIGFIDEDYTTVGAEIIATAAEVFAQAEMIVKVKEPQLVECEMLTENHLLYTYLHLAADPAQTDALITSGCTAIAYETVTDNAGGLPLLAPMSEVAGRMSIQAGAHALEKAAGGRGILLGGVPGVAPAKVVVIGGGVSGMN
;
A
#
# COMPACT_ATOMS: atom_id res chain seq x y z
N MET A 1 -17.08 -15.26 4.19
CA MET A 1 -15.64 -15.58 4.12
C MET A 1 -14.90 -14.87 5.25
N ILE A 2 -13.67 -15.31 5.51
CA ILE A 2 -12.72 -14.71 6.45
C ILE A 2 -11.74 -13.82 5.67
N VAL A 3 -11.71 -12.53 5.99
CA VAL A 3 -10.80 -11.53 5.40
C VAL A 3 -9.70 -11.23 6.41
N GLY A 4 -8.45 -11.51 6.05
CA GLY A 4 -7.26 -11.30 6.86
C GLY A 4 -6.49 -10.04 6.47
N VAL A 5 -6.06 -9.30 7.49
CA VAL A 5 -5.24 -8.09 7.34
C VAL A 5 -3.97 -8.26 8.18
N PRO A 6 -2.89 -8.83 7.61
CA PRO A 6 -1.61 -8.90 8.30
C PRO A 6 -0.98 -7.51 8.40
N LYS A 7 -0.07 -7.34 9.36
CA LYS A 7 0.76 -6.15 9.48
C LYS A 7 1.75 -6.08 8.32
N GLU A 8 1.96 -4.89 7.77
CA GLU A 8 2.98 -4.71 6.74
C GLU A 8 4.39 -4.84 7.33
N ILE A 9 5.22 -5.64 6.67
CA ILE A 9 6.60 -5.93 7.11
C ILE A 9 7.65 -5.30 6.21
N LYS A 10 7.26 -4.68 5.09
CA LYS A 10 8.19 -3.96 4.22
C LYS A 10 8.75 -2.75 4.95
N ILE A 11 10.06 -2.52 4.82
CA ILE A 11 10.75 -1.41 5.48
C ILE A 11 10.07 -0.08 5.09
N HIS A 12 9.76 0.73 6.11
CA HIS A 12 9.07 2.03 5.99
C HIS A 12 7.67 1.97 5.33
N GLU A 13 7.01 0.81 5.38
CA GLU A 13 5.58 0.72 5.11
C GLU A 13 4.80 0.91 6.42
N TYR A 14 3.98 1.95 6.46
CA TYR A 14 3.20 2.31 7.64
C TYR A 14 1.69 2.13 7.43
N ARG A 15 1.26 1.98 6.18
CA ARG A 15 -0.15 1.78 5.83
C ARG A 15 -0.58 0.35 6.17
N VAL A 16 -1.89 0.11 6.08
CA VAL A 16 -2.53 -1.16 6.40
C VAL A 16 -3.57 -1.50 5.34
N GLY A 17 -3.81 -2.79 5.09
CA GLY A 17 -4.68 -3.25 4.00
C GLY A 17 -6.12 -2.78 4.13
N LEU A 18 -6.67 -2.74 5.34
CA LEU A 18 -8.00 -2.20 5.64
C LEU A 18 -7.93 -1.27 6.85
N THR A 19 -8.58 -0.12 6.77
CA THR A 19 -8.84 0.74 7.94
C THR A 19 -10.04 0.21 8.74
N PRO A 20 -10.28 0.68 9.98
CA PRO A 20 -11.49 0.31 10.73
C PRO A 20 -12.78 0.59 9.95
N ALA A 21 -12.84 1.69 9.20
CA ALA A 21 -14.00 2.01 8.35
C ALA A 21 -14.22 0.95 7.26
N SER A 22 -13.14 0.52 6.58
CA SER A 22 -13.22 -0.54 5.56
C SER A 22 -13.54 -1.92 6.16
N ALA A 23 -12.97 -2.24 7.33
CA ALA A 23 -13.27 -3.47 8.05
C ALA A 23 -14.75 -3.54 8.47
N SER A 24 -15.32 -2.42 8.93
CA SER A 24 -16.73 -2.32 9.30
C SER A 24 -17.67 -2.70 8.15
N GLU A 25 -17.34 -2.34 6.91
CA GLU A 25 -18.15 -2.66 5.74
C GLU A 25 -18.15 -4.17 5.40
N PHE A 26 -17.01 -4.84 5.57
CA PHE A 26 -16.95 -6.31 5.47
C PHE A 26 -17.79 -6.98 6.55
N VAL A 27 -17.65 -6.53 7.80
CA VAL A 27 -18.42 -7.06 8.95
C VAL A 27 -19.92 -6.87 8.72
N ARG A 28 -20.33 -5.67 8.29
CA ARG A 28 -21.73 -5.33 7.97
C ARG A 28 -22.31 -6.20 6.84
N SER A 29 -21.47 -6.65 5.92
CA SER A 29 -21.83 -7.54 4.82
C SER A 29 -21.85 -9.03 5.22
N GLY A 30 -21.61 -9.35 6.50
CA GLY A 30 -21.64 -10.72 7.03
C GLY A 30 -20.33 -11.50 6.86
N HIS A 31 -19.22 -10.81 6.59
CA HIS A 31 -17.89 -11.41 6.55
C HIS A 31 -17.19 -11.31 7.91
N LYS A 32 -16.30 -12.26 8.22
CA LYS A 32 -15.42 -12.17 9.38
C LYS A 32 -14.16 -11.41 8.97
N VAL A 33 -13.75 -10.42 9.74
CA VAL A 33 -12.49 -9.71 9.53
C VAL A 33 -11.54 -10.06 10.67
N ILE A 34 -10.35 -10.54 10.33
CA ILE A 34 -9.27 -10.80 11.28
C ILE A 34 -8.08 -9.88 10.96
N VAL A 35 -7.53 -9.24 11.98
CA VAL A 35 -6.47 -8.23 11.84
C VAL A 35 -5.32 -8.59 12.76
N GLU A 36 -4.10 -8.57 12.27
CA GLU A 36 -2.92 -8.76 13.13
C GLU A 36 -2.79 -7.61 14.12
N THR A 37 -2.46 -7.92 15.38
CA THR A 37 -2.20 -6.92 16.42
C THR A 37 -1.19 -5.86 15.97
N GLY A 38 -1.55 -4.59 16.14
CA GLY A 38 -0.73 -3.45 15.77
C GLY A 38 -0.61 -3.20 14.26
N ALA A 39 -1.38 -3.87 13.40
CA ALA A 39 -1.33 -3.65 11.95
C ALA A 39 -1.67 -2.20 11.55
N GLY A 40 -2.61 -1.55 12.26
CA GLY A 40 -3.03 -0.18 12.00
C GLY A 40 -2.19 0.91 12.66
N ALA A 41 -1.24 0.55 13.53
CA ALA A 41 -0.55 1.52 14.39
C ALA A 41 0.23 2.58 13.61
N GLY A 42 0.76 2.23 12.43
CA GLY A 42 1.51 3.14 11.55
C GLY A 42 0.67 4.29 10.97
N ILE A 43 -0.66 4.15 10.94
CA ILE A 43 -1.60 5.21 10.52
C ILE A 43 -2.49 5.71 11.67
N GLY A 44 -2.13 5.39 12.91
CA GLY A 44 -2.79 5.92 14.10
C GLY A 44 -4.05 5.17 14.55
N PHE A 45 -4.28 3.95 14.05
CA PHE A 45 -5.34 3.08 14.57
C PHE A 45 -4.77 2.05 15.54
N ILE A 46 -5.37 1.96 16.72
CA ILE A 46 -5.07 0.92 17.71
C ILE A 46 -5.99 -0.30 17.52
N ASP A 47 -5.66 -1.42 18.16
CA ASP A 47 -6.41 -2.67 18.04
C ASP A 47 -7.88 -2.50 18.51
N GLU A 48 -8.11 -1.65 19.49
CA GLU A 48 -9.45 -1.31 19.99
C GLU A 48 -10.33 -0.66 18.91
N ASP A 49 -9.76 0.10 17.97
CA ASP A 49 -10.52 0.72 16.88
C ASP A 49 -11.11 -0.34 15.93
N TYR A 50 -10.37 -1.43 15.70
CA TYR A 50 -10.81 -2.56 14.88
C TYR A 50 -11.82 -3.44 15.61
N THR A 51 -11.60 -3.74 16.89
CA THR A 51 -12.57 -4.53 17.66
C THR A 51 -13.90 -3.81 17.84
N THR A 52 -13.89 -2.48 17.97
CA THR A 52 -15.11 -1.64 18.05
C THR A 52 -16.00 -1.78 16.81
N VAL A 53 -15.42 -2.04 15.63
CA VAL A 53 -16.16 -2.26 14.38
C VAL A 53 -16.46 -3.74 14.09
N GLY A 54 -16.16 -4.63 15.03
CA GLY A 54 -16.47 -6.06 14.96
C GLY A 54 -15.40 -6.92 14.27
N ALA A 55 -14.18 -6.40 14.05
CA ALA A 55 -13.05 -7.24 13.65
C ALA A 55 -12.46 -7.99 14.85
N GLU A 56 -11.82 -9.13 14.60
CA GLU A 56 -11.09 -9.91 15.59
C GLU A 56 -9.59 -9.63 15.48
N ILE A 57 -8.93 -9.43 16.61
CA ILE A 57 -7.47 -9.21 16.66
C ILE A 57 -6.76 -10.53 16.84
N ILE A 58 -5.80 -10.80 15.98
CA ILE A 58 -4.99 -12.02 15.94
C ILE A 58 -3.55 -11.69 16.30
N ALA A 59 -2.89 -12.56 17.07
CA ALA A 59 -1.60 -12.24 17.65
C ALA A 59 -0.45 -12.26 16.64
N THR A 60 -0.56 -13.07 15.58
CA THR A 60 0.54 -13.26 14.63
C THR A 60 0.08 -13.28 13.17
N ALA A 61 0.95 -12.84 12.26
CA ALA A 61 0.73 -12.99 10.82
C ALA A 61 0.43 -14.45 10.44
N ALA A 62 1.18 -15.43 10.97
CA ALA A 62 0.98 -16.84 10.66
C ALA A 62 -0.44 -17.33 10.98
N GLU A 63 -1.03 -16.89 12.08
CA GLU A 63 -2.42 -17.20 12.42
C GLU A 63 -3.43 -16.49 11.51
N VAL A 64 -3.13 -15.28 11.03
CA VAL A 64 -3.95 -14.58 10.03
C VAL A 64 -3.95 -15.35 8.72
N PHE A 65 -2.76 -15.70 8.20
CA PHE A 65 -2.62 -16.48 6.97
C PHE A 65 -3.20 -17.90 7.12
N ALA A 66 -3.18 -18.52 8.30
CA ALA A 66 -3.76 -19.85 8.47
C ALA A 66 -5.30 -19.86 8.46
N GLN A 67 -5.95 -18.75 8.81
CA GLN A 67 -7.41 -18.67 8.97
C GLN A 67 -8.13 -17.95 7.84
N ALA A 68 -7.45 -17.02 7.15
CA ALA A 68 -8.09 -16.19 6.14
C ALA A 68 -8.35 -16.96 4.83
N GLU A 69 -9.44 -16.61 4.15
CA GLU A 69 -9.70 -17.01 2.77
C GLU A 69 -9.21 -15.92 1.79
N MET A 70 -9.29 -14.66 2.22
CA MET A 70 -8.79 -13.51 1.46
C MET A 70 -7.79 -12.72 2.30
N ILE A 71 -6.62 -12.43 1.75
CA ILE A 71 -5.60 -11.59 2.37
C ILE A 71 -5.60 -10.23 1.69
N VAL A 72 -5.84 -9.17 2.47
CA VAL A 72 -5.80 -7.78 1.98
C VAL A 72 -4.57 -7.09 2.54
N LYS A 73 -3.68 -6.67 1.64
CA LYS A 73 -2.41 -6.00 1.97
C LYS A 73 -2.25 -4.70 1.19
N VAL A 74 -1.29 -3.88 1.58
CA VAL A 74 -0.82 -2.71 0.84
C VAL A 74 0.32 -3.09 -0.10
N LYS A 75 1.38 -3.73 0.41
CA LYS A 75 2.57 -4.05 -0.39
C LYS A 75 2.61 -5.52 -0.76
N GLU A 76 3.45 -5.78 -1.75
CA GLU A 76 3.68 -7.11 -2.25
C GLU A 76 4.20 -8.02 -1.12
N PRO A 77 3.72 -9.28 -1.01
CA PRO A 77 4.15 -10.16 0.06
C PRO A 77 5.65 -10.41 -0.04
N GLN A 78 6.35 -10.33 1.09
CA GLN A 78 7.75 -10.73 1.14
C GLN A 78 7.85 -12.26 1.05
N LEU A 79 9.02 -12.81 0.71
CA LEU A 79 9.17 -14.26 0.51
C LEU A 79 8.69 -15.10 1.70
N VAL A 80 8.95 -14.64 2.93
CA VAL A 80 8.46 -15.30 4.16
C VAL A 80 6.94 -15.32 4.28
N GLU A 81 6.25 -14.30 3.77
CA GLU A 81 4.77 -14.29 3.71
C GLU A 81 4.27 -15.17 2.57
N CYS A 82 5.00 -15.25 1.45
CA CYS A 82 4.66 -16.13 0.33
C CYS A 82 4.66 -17.61 0.74
N GLU A 83 5.56 -18.01 1.65
CA GLU A 83 5.61 -19.37 2.23
C GLU A 83 4.34 -19.73 3.02
N MET A 84 3.57 -18.74 3.47
CA MET A 84 2.31 -18.95 4.19
C MET A 84 1.09 -18.98 3.25
N LEU A 85 1.27 -18.65 1.97
CA LEU A 85 0.20 -18.69 0.98
C LEU A 85 -0.08 -20.12 0.52
N THR A 86 -1.31 -20.36 0.08
CA THR A 86 -1.80 -21.66 -0.38
C THR A 86 -2.82 -21.44 -1.50
N GLU A 87 -3.20 -22.51 -2.19
CA GLU A 87 -4.21 -22.48 -3.25
C GLU A 87 -5.60 -21.97 -2.80
N ASN A 88 -5.88 -22.01 -1.49
CA ASN A 88 -7.14 -21.51 -0.93
C ASN A 88 -7.17 -20.00 -0.73
N HIS A 89 -6.02 -19.31 -0.89
CA HIS A 89 -5.93 -17.88 -0.65
C HIS A 89 -6.28 -17.06 -1.89
N LEU A 90 -7.12 -16.05 -1.67
CA LEU A 90 -7.25 -14.88 -2.53
C LEU A 90 -6.36 -13.75 -1.98
N LEU A 91 -5.22 -13.49 -2.62
CA LEU A 91 -4.35 -12.36 -2.27
C LEU A 91 -4.76 -11.13 -3.06
N TYR A 92 -5.06 -10.02 -2.38
CA TYR A 92 -5.41 -8.75 -3.02
C TYR A 92 -4.52 -7.61 -2.49
N THR A 93 -3.57 -7.17 -3.33
CA THR A 93 -2.56 -6.16 -2.96
C THR A 93 -1.82 -5.57 -4.16
N TYR A 94 -0.89 -4.63 -3.97
CA TYR A 94 0.07 -4.24 -5.01
C TYR A 94 1.12 -5.34 -5.18
N LEU A 95 1.43 -5.76 -6.41
CA LEU A 95 2.41 -6.84 -6.63
C LEU A 95 3.66 -6.38 -7.40
N HIS A 96 3.49 -5.61 -8.46
CA HIS A 96 4.56 -5.19 -9.37
C HIS A 96 5.39 -6.36 -9.94
N LEU A 97 4.72 -7.49 -10.23
CA LEU A 97 5.34 -8.76 -10.61
C LEU A 97 6.40 -8.66 -11.72
N ALA A 98 6.18 -7.79 -12.70
CA ALA A 98 7.10 -7.61 -13.83
C ALA A 98 8.52 -7.17 -13.40
N ALA A 99 8.68 -6.59 -12.21
CA ALA A 99 9.97 -6.16 -11.66
C ALA A 99 10.60 -7.16 -10.69
N ASP A 100 9.87 -8.22 -10.28
CA ASP A 100 10.32 -9.17 -9.25
C ASP A 100 10.00 -10.63 -9.65
N PRO A 101 10.92 -11.30 -10.37
CA PRO A 101 10.76 -12.70 -10.74
C PRO A 101 10.70 -13.65 -9.53
N ALA A 102 11.43 -13.36 -8.44
CA ALA A 102 11.49 -14.23 -7.29
C ALA A 102 10.14 -14.29 -6.55
N GLN A 103 9.50 -13.13 -6.39
CA GLN A 103 8.12 -13.09 -5.89
C GLN A 103 7.16 -13.82 -6.84
N THR A 104 7.29 -13.60 -8.15
CA THR A 104 6.42 -14.23 -9.14
C THR A 104 6.49 -15.74 -9.04
N ASP A 105 7.68 -16.32 -8.96
CA ASP A 105 7.89 -17.76 -8.78
C ASP A 105 7.32 -18.28 -7.45
N ALA A 106 7.46 -17.50 -6.36
CA ALA A 106 6.91 -17.86 -5.06
C ALA A 106 5.37 -17.88 -5.06
N LEU A 107 4.73 -16.91 -5.73
CA LEU A 107 3.27 -16.87 -5.88
C LEU A 107 2.74 -17.99 -6.77
N ILE A 108 3.48 -18.33 -7.84
CA ILE A 108 3.16 -19.50 -8.67
C ILE A 108 3.25 -20.78 -7.83
N THR A 109 4.30 -20.91 -7.03
CA THR A 109 4.54 -22.09 -6.19
C THR A 109 3.47 -22.26 -5.11
N SER A 110 2.98 -21.17 -4.52
CA SER A 110 1.92 -21.23 -3.50
C SER A 110 0.56 -21.67 -4.06
N GLY A 111 0.35 -21.51 -5.36
CA GLY A 111 -0.92 -21.81 -6.04
C GLY A 111 -2.05 -20.83 -5.73
N CYS A 112 -1.80 -19.76 -4.97
CA CYS A 112 -2.82 -18.80 -4.59
C CYS A 112 -3.38 -18.03 -5.81
N THR A 113 -4.60 -17.52 -5.68
CA THR A 113 -5.13 -16.55 -6.64
C THR A 113 -4.69 -15.15 -6.22
N ALA A 114 -3.82 -14.51 -7.00
CA ALA A 114 -3.31 -13.17 -6.70
C ALA A 114 -3.88 -12.12 -7.66
N ILE A 115 -4.48 -11.07 -7.10
CA ILE A 115 -5.01 -9.92 -7.84
C ILE A 115 -4.17 -8.69 -7.51
N ALA A 116 -3.53 -8.11 -8.53
CA ALA A 116 -2.68 -6.94 -8.41
C ALA A 116 -3.48 -5.63 -8.54
N TYR A 117 -3.47 -4.78 -7.51
CA TYR A 117 -4.14 -3.48 -7.51
C TYR A 117 -3.79 -2.63 -8.74
N GLU A 118 -2.51 -2.57 -9.09
CA GLU A 118 -1.99 -1.74 -10.18
C GLU A 118 -2.37 -2.23 -11.59
N THR A 119 -3.06 -3.37 -11.69
CA THR A 119 -3.49 -3.96 -12.97
C THR A 119 -5.01 -4.03 -13.12
N VAL A 120 -5.77 -3.73 -12.05
CA VAL A 120 -7.22 -3.61 -12.14
C VAL A 120 -7.57 -2.40 -13.00
N THR A 121 -8.36 -2.64 -14.05
CA THR A 121 -8.79 -1.61 -15.00
C THR A 121 -10.28 -1.35 -14.91
N ASP A 122 -10.67 -0.09 -15.12
CA ASP A 122 -12.07 0.27 -15.35
C ASP A 122 -12.47 0.07 -16.84
N ASN A 123 -13.75 0.30 -17.16
CA ASN A 123 -14.28 0.14 -18.52
C ASN A 123 -13.67 1.11 -19.55
N ALA A 124 -12.99 2.16 -19.10
CA ALA A 124 -12.29 3.13 -19.96
C ALA A 124 -10.78 2.84 -20.06
N GLY A 125 -10.29 1.77 -19.41
CA GLY A 125 -8.87 1.41 -19.36
C GLY A 125 -8.06 2.19 -18.33
N GLY A 126 -8.71 2.96 -17.44
CA GLY A 126 -8.07 3.62 -16.31
C GLY A 126 -7.66 2.63 -15.22
N LEU A 127 -6.70 3.02 -14.38
CA LEU A 127 -6.21 2.22 -13.24
C LEU A 127 -6.71 2.84 -11.92
N PRO A 128 -7.97 2.59 -11.52
CA PRO A 128 -8.62 3.30 -10.42
C PRO A 128 -7.94 3.08 -9.06
N LEU A 129 -7.29 1.93 -8.87
CA LEU A 129 -6.62 1.61 -7.61
C LEU A 129 -5.20 2.21 -7.54
N LEU A 130 -4.55 2.40 -8.69
CA LEU A 130 -3.22 3.02 -8.81
C LEU A 130 -3.29 4.55 -8.79
N ALA A 131 -4.37 5.14 -9.32
CA ALA A 131 -4.50 6.59 -9.49
C ALA A 131 -4.29 7.36 -8.16
N PRO A 132 -4.91 7.02 -7.02
CA PRO A 132 -4.70 7.73 -5.76
C PRO A 132 -3.23 7.74 -5.32
N MET A 133 -2.51 6.63 -5.52
CA MET A 133 -1.10 6.56 -5.16
C MET A 133 -0.22 7.38 -6.10
N SER A 134 -0.60 7.47 -7.38
CA SER A 134 0.06 8.33 -8.36
C SER A 134 -0.10 9.82 -8.03
N GLU A 135 -1.27 10.24 -7.55
CA GLU A 135 -1.53 11.61 -7.11
C GLU A 135 -0.68 11.98 -5.89
N VAL A 136 -0.63 11.10 -4.89
CA VAL A 136 0.22 11.29 -3.71
C VAL A 136 1.69 11.38 -4.12
N ALA A 137 2.16 10.48 -4.98
CA ALA A 137 3.55 10.49 -5.45
C ALA A 137 3.91 11.78 -6.21
N GLY A 138 3.01 12.28 -7.07
CA GLY A 138 3.17 13.56 -7.77
C GLY A 138 3.38 14.72 -6.80
N ARG A 139 2.43 14.92 -5.87
CA ARG A 139 2.49 16.01 -4.88
C ARG A 139 3.71 15.92 -3.98
N MET A 140 4.04 14.71 -3.53
CA MET A 140 5.20 14.46 -2.68
C MET A 140 6.51 14.72 -3.44
N SER A 141 6.57 14.50 -4.75
CA SER A 141 7.79 14.70 -5.54
C SER A 141 8.31 16.14 -5.48
N ILE A 142 7.39 17.12 -5.48
CA ILE A 142 7.75 18.54 -5.38
C ILE A 142 8.22 18.89 -3.97
N GLN A 143 7.57 18.34 -2.93
CA GLN A 143 7.98 18.56 -1.53
C GLN A 143 9.36 17.94 -1.25
N ALA A 144 9.57 16.69 -1.68
CA ALA A 144 10.84 15.99 -1.55
C ALA A 144 11.94 16.69 -2.36
N GLY A 145 11.63 17.13 -3.59
CA GLY A 145 12.54 17.91 -4.43
C GLY A 145 12.93 19.25 -3.81
N ALA A 146 11.98 19.96 -3.18
CA ALA A 146 12.25 21.19 -2.45
C ALA A 146 13.26 20.97 -1.32
N HIS A 147 13.03 19.94 -0.50
CA HIS A 147 13.91 19.60 0.60
C HIS A 147 15.30 19.20 0.10
N ALA A 148 15.38 18.36 -0.95
CA ALA A 148 16.64 17.95 -1.55
C ALA A 148 17.43 19.10 -2.18
N LEU A 149 16.78 20.22 -2.54
CA LEU A 149 17.46 21.42 -3.04
C LEU A 149 18.12 22.23 -1.93
N GLU A 150 17.80 22.02 -0.65
CA GLU A 150 18.38 22.75 0.47
C GLU A 150 19.88 22.47 0.63
N LYS A 151 20.65 23.48 1.07
CA LYS A 151 22.08 23.29 1.33
C LYS A 151 22.35 22.26 2.44
N ALA A 152 21.51 22.24 3.48
CA ALA A 152 21.65 21.30 4.60
C ALA A 152 21.44 19.84 4.17
N ALA A 153 20.63 19.61 3.12
CA ALA A 153 20.43 18.31 2.50
C ALA A 153 21.46 17.98 1.41
N GLY A 154 22.50 18.82 1.21
CA GLY A 154 23.53 18.64 0.18
C GLY A 154 23.16 19.21 -1.20
N GLY A 155 22.01 19.85 -1.32
CA GLY A 155 21.50 20.44 -2.56
C GLY A 155 22.21 21.71 -3.01
N ARG A 156 21.72 22.27 -4.11
CA ARG A 156 22.29 23.49 -4.70
C ARG A 156 22.01 24.75 -3.88
N GLY A 157 21.05 24.70 -2.96
CA GLY A 157 20.59 25.85 -2.16
C GLY A 157 19.62 26.75 -2.91
N ILE A 158 18.72 26.18 -3.71
CA ILE A 158 17.76 26.94 -4.52
C ILE A 158 16.39 26.86 -3.87
N LEU A 159 15.80 28.01 -3.56
CA LEU A 159 14.41 28.12 -3.16
C LEU A 159 13.50 27.94 -4.37
N LEU A 160 12.57 26.98 -4.30
CA LEU A 160 11.66 26.67 -5.42
C LEU A 160 10.94 27.92 -5.95
N GLY A 161 10.32 28.71 -5.06
CA GLY A 161 9.56 29.89 -5.45
C GLY A 161 10.39 31.13 -5.79
N GLY A 162 11.70 31.13 -5.51
CA GLY A 162 12.50 32.35 -5.53
C GLY A 162 11.93 33.43 -4.59
N VAL A 163 12.33 34.68 -4.82
CA VAL A 163 11.79 35.89 -4.16
C VAL A 163 11.91 37.07 -5.14
N PRO A 164 11.23 38.22 -4.95
CA PRO A 164 11.38 39.37 -5.83
C PRO A 164 12.87 39.74 -6.05
N GLY A 165 13.30 39.77 -7.33
CA GLY A 165 14.68 40.03 -7.71
C GLY A 165 15.60 38.81 -7.78
N VAL A 166 15.12 37.60 -7.42
CA VAL A 166 15.89 36.34 -7.46
C VAL A 166 15.10 35.27 -8.22
N ALA A 167 15.74 34.64 -9.20
CA ALA A 167 15.09 33.64 -10.03
C ALA A 167 14.64 32.40 -9.22
N PRO A 168 13.45 31.84 -9.51
CA PRO A 168 12.98 30.58 -8.92
C PRO A 168 13.73 29.37 -9.46
N ALA A 169 13.48 28.19 -8.88
CA ALA A 169 13.95 26.94 -9.46
C ALA A 169 13.25 26.66 -10.81
N LYS A 170 13.97 26.00 -11.72
CA LYS A 170 13.37 25.43 -12.94
C LYS A 170 13.09 23.96 -12.72
N VAL A 171 11.81 23.59 -12.71
CA VAL A 171 11.37 22.20 -12.58
C VAL A 171 11.00 21.66 -13.97
N VAL A 172 11.44 20.45 -14.27
CA VAL A 172 11.08 19.73 -15.50
C VAL A 172 10.38 18.44 -15.10
N VAL A 173 9.16 18.26 -15.58
CA VAL A 173 8.36 17.04 -15.37
C VAL A 173 8.34 16.25 -16.68
N ILE A 174 8.75 14.98 -16.64
CA ILE A 174 8.79 14.10 -17.80
C ILE A 174 7.62 13.11 -17.68
N GLY A 175 6.56 13.35 -18.45
CA GLY A 175 5.32 12.58 -18.44
C GLY A 175 4.14 13.38 -17.86
N GLY A 176 3.09 13.57 -18.66
CA GLY A 176 1.89 14.35 -18.29
C GLY A 176 0.72 13.51 -17.79
N GLY A 177 0.98 12.33 -17.20
CA GLY A 177 -0.04 11.48 -16.59
C GLY A 177 -0.45 11.97 -15.19
N VAL A 178 -1.20 11.15 -14.46
CA VAL A 178 -1.72 11.49 -13.11
C VAL A 178 -0.63 12.03 -12.18
N SER A 179 0.52 11.35 -12.08
CA SER A 179 1.62 11.79 -11.21
C SER A 179 2.31 13.07 -11.69
N GLY A 180 2.42 13.31 -13.01
CA GLY A 180 3.08 14.51 -13.52
C GLY A 180 2.20 15.77 -13.44
N MET A 181 0.88 15.59 -13.35
CA MET A 181 -0.09 16.68 -13.19
C MET A 181 -0.39 17.05 -11.73
N ASN A 182 0.08 16.25 -10.77
CA ASN A 182 -0.15 16.43 -9.32
C ASN A 182 1.14 16.82 -8.60
#